data_AF-A0A0C9MCQ8-F1
#
_entry.id   AF-A0A0C9MCQ8-F1
#
_cell.length_a   1.000
_cell.length_b   1.000
_cell.length_c   1.000
_cell.angle_alpha   90.00
_cell.angle_beta   90.00
_cell.angle_gamma   90.00
#
_symmetry.space_group_name_H-M   'P 1'
#
loop_
_entity.id
_entity.type
_entity.pdbx_description
1 polymer ?
#
loop_
_entity_poly.entity_id
_entity_poly.type
_entity_poly.pdbx_seq_one_letter_code
_entity_poly.pdbx_strand_id
1 'polypeptide(L)'
;MRLSCSVCLEEATEDSQLVALTVCGHTFDAECISQCMLINDKCPLCNQSTIDSDPVYSRVYFSAFDGDGQNDLMAVKEELTAAKDSIDTLSREYDDLALRCTVVEGKLNTASREKMQLEKDSTLKDAQIDKLSHNWQTSKARNKDDVDKMNLKLIAKQKSIDLLTKNLDKSNKRIKSLKEELDALKHANIQDCVPPPKARYRDQNFKAKYYDLNKEHKALKDKMGQLENKLIDLTLTLPEPSSSILPSKTEALQPHIQLLEEQVQASMAKEKKLLKEVMTFKQLKEDAVKKTEELQTKLSNAEATIASWEHSTKKDDPSHRDDKCNIA
;
A
#
# COMPACT_ATOMS: atom_id res chain seq x y z
N MET A 1 -3.10 -81.95 -19.80
CA MET A 1 -1.77 -82.18 -19.19
C MET A 1 -1.74 -81.33 -17.93
N ARG A 2 -1.64 -81.94 -16.74
CA ARG A 2 -1.59 -81.18 -15.48
C ARG A 2 -0.15 -80.74 -15.25
N LEU A 3 0.07 -79.44 -15.02
CA LEU A 3 1.37 -78.93 -14.61
C LEU A 3 1.48 -79.08 -13.09
N SER A 4 2.63 -79.54 -12.60
CA SER A 4 2.93 -79.59 -11.18
C SER A 4 4.30 -78.96 -10.93
N CYS A 5 4.44 -78.28 -9.80
CA CYS A 5 5.71 -77.69 -9.39
C CYS A 5 6.63 -78.78 -8.87
N SER A 6 7.83 -78.94 -9.43
CA SER A 6 8.73 -80.02 -9.01
C SER A 6 9.41 -79.79 -7.66
N VAL A 7 9.16 -78.66 -7.00
CA VAL A 7 9.73 -78.31 -5.69
C VAL A 7 8.75 -78.67 -4.57
N CYS A 8 7.51 -78.18 -4.62
CA CYS A 8 6.47 -78.52 -3.65
C CYS A 8 5.65 -79.77 -4.03
N LEU A 9 5.75 -80.22 -5.28
CA LEU A 9 5.00 -81.35 -5.87
C LEU A 9 3.49 -81.13 -5.95
N GLU A 10 3.01 -79.90 -5.71
CA GLU A 10 1.60 -79.54 -5.84
C GLU A 10 1.20 -79.35 -7.31
N GLU A 11 -0.04 -79.72 -7.64
CA GLU A 11 -0.63 -79.46 -8.96
C GLU A 11 -0.95 -77.96 -9.08
N ALA A 12 -0.59 -77.35 -10.21
CA ALA A 12 -0.90 -75.96 -10.48
C ALA A 12 -2.41 -75.77 -10.65
N THR A 13 -2.95 -74.78 -9.93
CA THR A 13 -4.34 -74.34 -10.02
C THR A 13 -4.43 -73.07 -10.88
N GLU A 14 -5.65 -72.63 -11.21
CA GLU A 14 -5.89 -71.39 -11.97
C GLU A 14 -5.33 -70.15 -11.27
N ASP A 15 -5.25 -70.19 -9.93
CA ASP A 15 -4.71 -69.12 -9.09
C ASP A 15 -3.19 -69.25 -8.83
N SER A 16 -2.56 -70.36 -9.24
CA SER A 16 -1.12 -70.57 -9.06
C SER A 16 -0.32 -69.58 -9.89
N GLN A 17 0.55 -68.81 -9.23
CA GLN A 17 1.50 -67.93 -9.90
C GLN A 17 2.69 -68.74 -10.44
N LEU A 18 2.55 -69.26 -11.65
CA LEU A 18 3.62 -70.02 -12.30
C LEU A 18 4.63 -69.11 -13.00
N VAL A 19 5.90 -69.47 -12.87
CA VAL A 19 7.00 -68.86 -13.60
C VAL A 19 7.85 -69.95 -14.25
N ALA A 20 8.36 -69.66 -15.44
CA ALA A 20 9.34 -70.48 -16.13
C ALA A 20 10.72 -69.82 -16.06
N LEU A 21 11.75 -70.61 -15.79
CA LEU A 21 13.14 -70.14 -15.91
C LEU A 21 13.46 -69.90 -17.38
N THR A 22 13.95 -68.72 -17.73
CA THR A 22 14.21 -68.34 -19.13
C THR A 22 15.32 -69.15 -19.78
N VAL A 23 16.27 -69.68 -18.99
CA VAL A 23 17.40 -70.50 -19.47
C VAL A 23 17.03 -71.92 -19.88
N CYS A 24 15.97 -72.50 -19.30
CA CYS A 24 15.66 -73.92 -19.50
C CYS A 24 14.17 -74.22 -19.69
N GLY A 25 13.28 -73.24 -19.54
CA GLY A 25 11.83 -73.38 -19.72
C GLY A 25 11.13 -74.23 -18.65
N HIS A 26 11.83 -74.66 -17.61
CA HIS A 26 11.22 -75.40 -16.51
C HIS A 26 10.35 -74.48 -15.67
N THR A 27 9.13 -74.95 -15.38
CA THR A 27 8.09 -74.18 -14.69
C THR A 27 7.97 -74.59 -13.23
N PHE A 28 7.80 -73.59 -12.37
CA PHE A 28 7.67 -73.73 -10.93
C PHE A 28 6.67 -72.69 -10.41
N ASP A 29 6.16 -72.86 -9.20
CA ASP A 29 5.52 -71.76 -8.50
C ASP A 29 6.55 -70.65 -8.21
N ALA A 30 6.13 -69.40 -8.37
CA ALA A 30 6.97 -68.23 -8.20
C ALA A 30 7.70 -68.22 -6.85
N GLU A 31 6.99 -68.55 -5.78
CA GLU A 31 7.55 -68.61 -4.43
C GLU A 31 8.56 -69.74 -4.27
N CYS A 32 8.23 -70.93 -4.76
CA CYS A 32 9.08 -72.12 -4.64
C CYS A 32 10.43 -71.92 -5.33
N ILE A 33 10.44 -71.45 -6.58
CA ILE A 33 11.70 -71.27 -7.30
C ILE A 33 12.50 -70.09 -6.77
N SER A 34 11.83 -69.02 -6.32
CA SER A 34 12.52 -67.88 -5.70
C SER A 34 13.30 -68.32 -4.46
N GLN A 35 12.71 -69.19 -3.62
CA GLN A 35 13.41 -69.74 -2.46
C GLN A 35 14.60 -70.63 -2.84
N CYS A 36 14.47 -71.47 -3.88
CA CYS A 36 15.57 -72.28 -4.37
C CYS A 36 16.75 -71.43 -4.87
N MET A 37 16.45 -70.34 -5.58
CA MET A 37 17.46 -69.47 -6.18
C MET A 37 18.18 -68.57 -5.16
N LEU A 38 17.61 -68.36 -3.96
CA LEU A 38 18.35 -67.73 -2.85
C LEU A 38 19.53 -68.58 -2.36
N ILE A 39 19.50 -69.89 -2.61
CA ILE A 39 20.50 -70.84 -2.11
C ILE A 39 21.46 -71.28 -3.23
N ASN A 40 20.97 -71.40 -4.46
CA ASN A 40 21.76 -71.84 -5.61
C ASN A 40 21.21 -71.27 -6.92
N ASP A 41 22.05 -70.60 -7.70
CA ASP A 41 21.70 -69.97 -8.99
C ASP A 41 21.60 -70.99 -10.15
N LYS A 42 21.01 -72.17 -9.86
CA LYS A 42 20.86 -73.27 -10.80
C LYS A 42 19.47 -73.86 -10.72
N CYS A 43 18.92 -74.23 -11.87
CA CYS A 43 17.62 -74.87 -11.96
C CYS A 43 17.59 -76.17 -11.13
N PRO A 44 16.63 -76.37 -10.21
CA PRO A 44 16.51 -77.60 -9.41
C PRO A 44 16.32 -78.88 -10.23
N LEU A 45 15.81 -78.75 -11.47
CA LEU A 45 15.54 -79.89 -12.33
C LEU A 45 16.72 -80.28 -13.22
N CYS A 46 17.41 -79.31 -13.82
CA CYS A 46 18.46 -79.58 -14.81
C CYS A 46 19.84 -79.04 -14.45
N ASN A 47 19.98 -78.36 -13.30
CA ASN A 47 21.21 -77.73 -12.83
C ASN A 47 21.81 -76.67 -13.79
N GLN A 48 21.03 -76.20 -14.78
CA GLN A 48 21.45 -75.10 -15.66
C GLN A 48 21.54 -73.80 -14.87
N SER A 49 22.63 -73.05 -15.03
CA SER A 49 22.85 -71.80 -14.31
C SER A 49 22.00 -70.66 -14.88
N THR A 50 21.46 -69.83 -13.99
CA THR A 50 20.57 -68.68 -14.28
C THR A 50 21.27 -67.32 -14.21
N ILE A 51 22.59 -67.28 -13.99
CA ILE A 51 23.36 -66.08 -13.67
C ILE A 51 23.40 -65.06 -14.82
N ASP A 52 23.27 -65.51 -16.08
CA ASP A 52 23.42 -64.67 -17.27
C ASP A 52 22.09 -64.37 -18.01
N SER A 53 20.93 -64.66 -17.40
CA SER A 53 19.62 -64.43 -18.01
C SER A 53 18.85 -63.29 -17.34
N ASP A 54 18.57 -62.21 -18.08
CA ASP A 54 17.68 -61.12 -17.66
C ASP A 54 16.54 -60.93 -18.67
N PRO A 55 15.26 -61.17 -18.30
CA PRO A 55 14.80 -61.58 -16.97
C PRO A 55 15.11 -63.06 -16.66
N VAL A 56 15.37 -63.37 -15.39
CA VAL A 56 15.61 -64.75 -14.89
C VAL A 56 14.34 -65.61 -14.99
N TYR A 57 13.18 -64.97 -14.84
CA TYR A 57 11.88 -65.62 -14.83
C TYR A 57 10.97 -65.01 -15.90
N SER A 58 10.16 -65.85 -16.55
CA SER A 58 9.02 -65.42 -17.35
C SER A 58 7.75 -65.92 -16.70
N ARG A 59 6.79 -65.02 -16.43
CA ARG A 59 5.49 -65.41 -15.90
C ARG A 59 4.74 -66.22 -16.95
N VAL A 60 4.25 -67.38 -16.55
CA VAL A 60 3.48 -68.26 -17.42
C VAL A 60 2.01 -68.00 -17.17
N TYR A 61 1.30 -67.65 -18.23
CA TYR A 61 -0.16 -67.52 -18.19
C TYR A 61 -0.77 -68.69 -18.93
N PHE A 62 -1.73 -69.35 -18.31
CA PHE A 62 -2.55 -70.33 -19.01
C PHE A 62 -3.37 -69.60 -20.07
N SER A 63 -3.12 -69.93 -21.33
CA SER A 63 -3.93 -69.39 -22.42
C SER A 63 -5.28 -70.12 -22.39
N ALA A 64 -6.29 -69.51 -21.77
CA ALA A 64 -7.67 -69.98 -21.85
C ALA A 64 -8.20 -69.73 -23.27
N PHE A 65 -7.86 -70.63 -24.20
CA PHE A 65 -8.46 -70.66 -25.54
C PHE A 65 -9.59 -71.68 -25.58
N ASP A 66 -10.63 -71.40 -24.80
CA ASP A 66 -11.97 -71.96 -25.04
C ASP A 66 -12.83 -70.87 -25.69
N GLY A 67 -12.75 -70.78 -27.03
CA GLY A 67 -13.84 -70.42 -27.95
C GLY A 67 -14.62 -69.10 -27.88
N ASP A 68 -14.63 -68.32 -26.79
CA ASP A 68 -15.54 -67.15 -26.62
C ASP A 68 -14.84 -65.86 -26.13
N GLY A 69 -13.64 -65.96 -25.55
CA GLY A 69 -12.90 -64.84 -24.94
C GLY A 69 -12.23 -63.84 -25.91
N GLN A 70 -12.38 -64.01 -27.23
CA GLN A 70 -11.79 -63.10 -28.22
C GLN A 70 -12.53 -61.76 -28.27
N ASN A 71 -13.84 -61.77 -27.95
CA ASN A 71 -14.66 -60.56 -27.80
C ASN A 71 -14.28 -59.78 -26.53
N ASP A 72 -14.07 -60.46 -25.40
CA ASP A 72 -13.67 -59.82 -24.14
C ASP A 72 -12.27 -59.21 -24.23
N LEU A 73 -11.32 -59.90 -24.89
CA LEU A 73 -9.98 -59.36 -25.13
C LEU A 73 -10.01 -58.12 -26.06
N MET A 74 -10.92 -58.09 -27.04
CA MET A 74 -11.13 -56.91 -27.87
C MET A 74 -11.73 -55.74 -27.07
N ALA A 75 -12.71 -56.01 -26.21
CA ALA A 75 -13.32 -55.01 -25.33
C ALA A 75 -12.27 -54.40 -24.37
N VAL A 76 -11.45 -55.23 -23.72
CA VAL A 76 -10.38 -54.77 -22.84
C VAL A 76 -9.33 -53.95 -23.59
N LYS A 77 -9.01 -54.32 -24.84
CA LYS A 77 -8.09 -53.52 -25.68
C LYS A 77 -8.69 -52.16 -26.05
N GLU A 78 -9.97 -52.11 -26.37
CA GLU A 78 -10.68 -50.86 -26.68
C GLU A 78 -10.72 -49.94 -25.45
N GLU A 79 -11.05 -50.47 -24.28
CA GLU A 79 -10.98 -49.75 -23.00
C GLU A 79 -9.57 -49.24 -22.69
N LEU A 80 -8.54 -50.06 -22.94
CA LEU A 80 -7.15 -49.66 -22.75
C LEU A 80 -6.76 -48.50 -23.69
N THR A 81 -7.22 -48.51 -24.95
CA THR A 81 -6.99 -47.40 -25.88
C THR A 81 -7.74 -46.14 -25.45
N ALA A 82 -8.99 -46.25 -25.01
CA ALA A 82 -9.79 -45.13 -24.53
C ALA A 82 -9.18 -44.51 -23.25
N ALA A 83 -8.68 -45.34 -22.34
CA ALA A 83 -7.96 -44.89 -21.14
C ALA A 83 -6.66 -44.16 -21.51
N LYS A 84 -5.92 -44.67 -22.51
CA LYS A 84 -4.70 -44.03 -22.99
C LYS A 84 -4.97 -42.66 -23.61
N ASP A 85 -6.00 -42.53 -24.45
CA ASP A 85 -6.41 -41.25 -25.04
C ASP A 85 -6.87 -40.25 -23.97
N SER A 86 -7.51 -40.75 -22.91
CA SER A 86 -7.90 -39.94 -21.75
C SER A 86 -6.68 -39.43 -20.97
N ILE A 87 -5.66 -40.28 -20.77
CA ILE A 87 -4.38 -39.89 -20.14
C ILE A 87 -3.69 -38.81 -20.99
N ASP A 88 -3.59 -39.01 -22.30
CA ASP A 88 -2.97 -38.02 -23.21
C ASP A 88 -3.71 -36.68 -23.19
N THR A 89 -5.03 -36.70 -23.07
CA THR A 89 -5.85 -35.49 -22.94
C THR A 89 -5.57 -34.77 -21.62
N LEU A 90 -5.58 -35.49 -20.50
CA LEU A 90 -5.28 -34.93 -19.18
C LEU A 90 -3.84 -34.39 -19.08
N SER A 91 -2.87 -35.06 -19.71
CA SER A 91 -1.49 -34.57 -19.77
C SER A 91 -1.40 -33.21 -20.49
N ARG A 92 -2.11 -33.03 -21.61
CA ARG A 92 -2.15 -31.73 -22.32
C ARG A 92 -2.80 -30.64 -21.47
N GLU A 93 -3.88 -30.96 -20.75
CA GLU A 93 -4.54 -30.01 -19.85
C GLU A 93 -3.63 -29.60 -18.68
N TYR A 94 -2.87 -30.55 -18.14
CA TYR A 94 -1.87 -30.29 -17.11
C TYR A 94 -0.77 -29.35 -17.60
N ASP A 95 -0.23 -29.58 -18.80
CA ASP A 95 0.79 -28.73 -19.40
C ASP A 95 0.28 -27.31 -19.68
N ASP A 96 -0.94 -27.17 -20.19
CA ASP A 96 -1.60 -25.88 -20.40
C ASP A 96 -1.84 -25.14 -19.07
N LEU A 97 -2.25 -25.86 -18.03
CA LEU A 97 -2.40 -25.29 -16.69
C LEU A 97 -1.05 -24.83 -16.10
N ALA A 98 0.00 -25.64 -16.25
CA ALA A 98 1.35 -25.28 -15.82
C ALA A 98 1.84 -24.01 -16.53
N LEU A 99 1.63 -23.90 -17.84
CA LEU A 99 1.96 -22.70 -18.61
C LEU A 99 1.19 -21.47 -18.09
N ARG A 100 -0.12 -21.59 -17.84
CA ARG A 100 -0.90 -20.49 -17.26
C ARG A 100 -0.38 -20.07 -15.89
N CYS A 101 0.02 -21.01 -15.03
CA CYS A 101 0.61 -20.70 -13.73
C CYS A 101 1.87 -19.84 -13.88
N THR A 102 2.80 -20.20 -14.77
CA THR A 102 4.03 -19.41 -14.99
C THR A 102 3.73 -17.99 -15.48
N VAL A 103 2.73 -17.81 -16.35
CA VAL A 103 2.30 -16.50 -16.84
C VAL A 103 1.72 -15.65 -15.72
N VAL A 104 0.90 -16.24 -14.85
CA VAL A 104 0.32 -15.54 -13.70
C VAL A 104 1.40 -15.15 -12.70
N GLU A 105 2.38 -16.01 -12.43
CA GLU A 105 3.53 -15.70 -11.58
C GLU A 105 4.35 -14.52 -12.13
N GLY A 106 4.62 -14.50 -13.45
CA GLY A 106 5.31 -13.39 -14.09
C GLY A 106 4.56 -12.05 -13.95
N LYS A 107 3.23 -12.08 -14.08
CA LYS A 107 2.37 -10.90 -13.85
C LYS A 107 2.38 -10.47 -12.39
N LEU A 108 2.30 -11.41 -11.44
CA LEU A 108 2.34 -11.14 -10.01
C LEU A 108 3.67 -10.50 -9.59
N ASN A 109 4.78 -11.00 -10.13
CA ASN A 109 6.12 -10.45 -9.88
C ASN A 109 6.27 -9.04 -10.46
N THR A 110 5.68 -8.77 -11.62
CA THR A 110 5.68 -7.44 -12.23
C THR A 110 4.84 -6.45 -11.41
N ALA A 111 3.62 -6.83 -11.03
CA ALA A 111 2.76 -6.03 -10.15
C ALA A 111 3.43 -5.76 -8.79
N SER A 112 4.14 -6.75 -8.23
CA SER A 112 4.88 -6.58 -6.97
C SER A 112 6.02 -5.56 -7.08
N ARG A 113 6.74 -5.53 -8.21
CA ARG A 113 7.77 -4.51 -8.47
C ARG A 113 7.18 -3.12 -8.63
N GLU A 114 6.08 -3.00 -9.38
CA GLU A 114 5.37 -1.72 -9.55
C GLU A 114 4.85 -1.19 -8.22
N LYS A 115 4.29 -2.05 -7.37
CA LYS A 115 3.87 -1.69 -6.00
C LYS A 115 5.04 -1.14 -5.19
N MET A 116 6.18 -1.84 -5.17
CA MET A 116 7.37 -1.40 -4.42
C MET A 116 7.89 -0.04 -4.93
N GLN A 117 7.85 0.19 -6.25
CA GLN A 117 8.24 1.47 -6.82
C GLN A 117 7.27 2.60 -6.41
N LEU A 118 5.96 2.34 -6.45
CA LEU A 118 4.96 3.32 -6.01
C LEU A 118 5.06 3.64 -4.52
N GLU A 119 5.35 2.65 -3.67
CA GLU A 119 5.60 2.87 -2.24
C GLU A 119 6.82 3.76 -2.03
N LYS A 120 7.93 3.51 -2.76
CA LYS A 120 9.12 4.37 -2.71
C LYS A 120 8.82 5.80 -3.15
N ASP A 121 8.08 5.97 -4.24
CA ASP A 121 7.70 7.30 -4.74
C ASP A 121 6.76 8.02 -3.77
N SER A 122 5.87 7.29 -3.08
CA SER A 122 5.01 7.84 -2.04
C SER A 122 5.85 8.39 -0.88
N THR A 123 6.78 7.59 -0.34
CA THR A 123 7.63 8.02 0.78
C THR A 123 8.50 9.24 0.43
N LEU A 124 8.95 9.34 -0.82
CA LEU A 124 9.70 10.51 -1.30
C LEU A 124 8.81 11.77 -1.32
N LYS A 125 7.56 11.65 -1.79
CA LYS A 125 6.61 12.76 -1.82
C LYS A 125 6.22 13.19 -0.40
N ASP A 126 6.04 12.25 0.52
CA ASP A 126 5.76 12.55 1.93
C ASP A 126 6.91 13.35 2.56
N ALA A 127 8.16 12.93 2.34
CA ALA A 127 9.34 13.70 2.79
C ALA A 127 9.40 15.11 2.16
N GLN A 128 8.96 15.27 0.91
CA GLN A 128 8.87 16.58 0.26
C GLN A 128 7.77 17.46 0.90
N ILE A 129 6.62 16.88 1.21
CA ILE A 129 5.52 17.56 1.92
C ILE A 129 5.99 18.04 3.29
N ASP A 130 6.67 17.18 4.06
CA ASP A 130 7.21 17.54 5.37
C ASP A 130 8.20 18.70 5.29
N LYS A 131 9.09 18.68 4.29
CA LYS A 131 10.04 19.77 4.05
C LYS A 131 9.34 21.09 3.72
N LEU A 132 8.32 21.07 2.85
CA LEU A 132 7.54 22.25 2.50
C LEU A 132 6.73 22.77 3.68
N SER A 133 6.14 21.87 4.47
CA SER A 133 5.41 22.19 5.69
C SER A 133 6.31 22.88 6.72
N HIS A 134 7.50 22.33 6.98
CA HIS A 134 8.50 22.94 7.86
C HIS A 134 8.93 24.33 7.37
N ASN A 135 9.19 24.49 6.07
CA ASN A 135 9.55 25.78 5.49
C ASN A 135 8.44 26.82 5.63
N TRP A 136 7.18 26.42 5.38
CA TRP A 136 6.02 27.28 5.58
C TRP A 136 5.86 27.71 7.03
N GLN A 137 5.99 26.77 7.98
CA GLN A 137 5.94 27.08 9.42
C GLN A 137 7.06 28.04 9.84
N THR A 138 8.28 27.81 9.35
CA THR A 138 9.43 28.68 9.63
C THR A 138 9.20 30.09 9.08
N SER A 139 8.71 30.20 7.85
CA SER A 139 8.37 31.49 7.22
C SER A 139 7.25 32.22 7.98
N LYS A 140 6.20 31.47 8.38
CA LYS A 140 5.10 31.97 9.19
C LYS A 140 5.58 32.54 10.54
N ALA A 141 6.50 31.86 11.23
CA ALA A 141 7.08 32.34 12.48
C ALA A 141 7.88 33.63 12.27
N ARG A 142 8.73 33.69 11.25
CA ARG A 142 9.50 34.90 10.92
C ARG A 142 8.61 36.10 10.60
N ASN A 143 7.59 35.90 9.77
CA ASN A 143 6.64 36.96 9.43
C ASN A 143 5.86 37.44 10.66
N LYS A 144 5.49 36.54 11.58
CA LYS A 144 4.86 36.90 12.84
C LYS A 144 5.78 37.79 13.69
N ASP A 145 7.04 37.39 13.86
CA ASP A 145 8.03 38.17 14.63
C ASP A 145 8.25 39.56 14.01
N ASP A 146 8.28 39.67 12.68
CA ASP A 146 8.39 40.94 11.98
C ASP A 146 7.17 41.84 12.18
N VAL A 147 5.96 41.27 12.13
CA VAL A 147 4.70 41.98 12.43
C VAL A 147 4.71 42.48 13.88
N ASP A 148 5.10 41.64 14.83
CA ASP A 148 5.20 42.03 16.25
C ASP A 148 6.22 43.16 16.45
N LYS A 149 7.36 43.09 15.75
CA LYS A 149 8.39 44.16 15.76
C LYS A 149 7.88 45.47 15.15
N MET A 150 7.11 45.40 14.07
CA MET A 150 6.47 46.58 13.47
C MET A 150 5.41 47.17 14.41
N ASN A 151 4.59 46.35 15.03
CA ASN A 151 3.59 46.77 16.02
C ASN A 151 4.23 47.49 17.21
N LEU A 152 5.34 46.97 17.74
CA LEU A 152 6.09 47.63 18.81
C LEU A 152 6.61 49.01 18.38
N LYS A 153 7.10 49.14 17.13
CA LYS A 153 7.53 50.45 16.58
C LYS A 153 6.35 51.41 16.44
N LEU A 154 5.20 50.93 15.97
CA LEU A 154 3.97 51.71 15.83
C LEU A 154 3.53 52.26 17.19
N ILE A 155 3.48 51.41 18.22
CA ILE A 155 3.14 51.81 19.60
C ILE A 155 4.12 52.88 20.12
N ALA A 156 5.42 52.73 19.87
CA ALA A 156 6.41 53.72 20.28
C ALA A 156 6.22 55.07 19.57
N LYS A 157 5.86 55.05 18.28
CA LYS A 157 5.54 56.27 17.52
C LYS A 157 4.26 56.92 18.01
N GLN A 158 3.22 56.14 18.28
CA GLN A 158 1.96 56.65 18.83
C GLN A 158 2.18 57.37 20.17
N LYS A 159 2.94 56.77 21.10
CA LYS A 159 3.30 57.41 22.38
C LYS A 159 4.06 58.73 22.19
N SER A 160 4.89 58.82 21.15
CA SER A 160 5.62 60.05 20.82
C SER A 160 4.68 61.14 20.30
N ILE A 161 3.70 60.77 19.47
CA ILE A 161 2.64 61.68 19.00
C ILE A 161 1.82 62.19 20.18
N ASP A 162 1.34 61.30 21.05
CA ASP A 162 0.54 61.67 22.23
C ASP A 162 1.29 62.67 23.14
N LEU A 163 2.61 62.49 23.30
CA LEU A 163 3.45 63.41 24.07
C LEU A 163 3.56 64.78 23.40
N LEU A 164 3.75 64.82 22.08
CA LEU A 164 3.81 66.07 21.32
C LEU A 164 2.47 66.80 21.35
N THR A 165 1.36 66.10 21.21
CA THR A 165 0.00 66.68 21.32
C THR A 165 -0.20 67.33 22.68
N LYS A 166 0.17 66.65 23.77
CA LYS A 166 0.11 67.24 25.14
C LYS A 166 0.98 68.49 25.27
N ASN A 167 2.16 68.52 24.67
CA ASN A 167 3.04 69.69 24.71
C ASN A 167 2.48 70.84 23.88
N LEU A 168 1.90 70.55 22.72
CA LEU A 168 1.24 71.52 21.86
C LEU A 168 0.05 72.18 22.59
N ASP A 169 -0.77 71.39 23.28
CA ASP A 169 -1.88 71.91 24.10
C ASP A 169 -1.40 72.85 25.20
N LYS A 170 -0.31 72.50 25.90
CA LYS A 170 0.30 73.38 26.91
C LYS A 170 0.79 74.70 26.29
N SER A 171 1.44 74.62 25.14
CA SER A 171 1.90 75.82 24.42
C SER A 171 0.73 76.70 23.96
N ASN A 172 -0.34 76.09 23.43
CA ASN A 172 -1.54 76.80 23.00
C ASN A 172 -2.22 77.53 24.16
N LYS A 173 -2.32 76.89 25.34
CA LYS A 173 -2.82 77.54 26.57
C LYS A 173 -1.98 78.75 26.96
N ARG A 174 -0.64 78.63 26.91
CA ARG A 174 0.27 79.75 27.21
C ARG A 174 0.13 80.90 26.22
N ILE A 175 0.02 80.61 24.92
CA ILE A 175 -0.21 81.63 23.88
C ILE A 175 -1.54 82.34 24.13
N LYS A 176 -2.59 81.60 24.51
CA LYS A 176 -3.89 82.20 24.85
C LYS A 176 -3.77 83.18 26.03
N SER A 177 -3.12 82.77 27.13
CA SER A 177 -2.91 83.65 28.29
C SER A 177 -2.09 84.90 27.95
N LEU A 178 -0.99 84.76 27.18
CA LEU A 178 -0.20 85.92 26.74
C LEU A 178 -0.99 86.87 25.84
N LYS A 179 -1.91 86.35 25.02
CA LYS A 179 -2.79 87.17 24.18
C LYS A 179 -3.78 87.97 25.03
N GLU A 180 -4.38 87.32 26.03
CA GLU A 180 -5.27 87.98 27.00
C GLU A 180 -4.53 89.08 27.79
N GLU A 181 -3.29 88.83 28.24
CA GLU A 181 -2.45 89.84 28.89
C GLU A 181 -2.13 91.04 27.98
N LEU A 182 -1.80 90.77 26.71
CA LEU A 182 -1.45 91.79 25.73
C LEU A 182 -2.64 92.68 25.37
N ASP A 183 -3.84 92.09 25.27
CA ASP A 183 -5.07 92.86 25.03
C ASP A 183 -5.48 93.69 26.27
N ALA A 184 -5.24 93.20 27.49
CA ALA A 184 -5.41 93.98 28.71
C ALA A 184 -4.48 95.21 28.77
N LEU A 185 -3.20 95.06 28.38
CA LEU A 185 -2.24 96.17 28.32
C LEU A 185 -2.63 97.24 27.29
N LYS A 186 -3.17 96.84 26.13
CA LYS A 186 -3.66 97.79 25.12
C LYS A 186 -4.81 98.64 25.64
N HIS A 187 -5.74 98.05 26.40
CA HIS A 187 -6.86 98.78 26.99
C HIS A 187 -6.41 99.74 28.09
N ALA A 188 -5.39 99.38 28.89
CA ALA A 188 -4.83 100.26 29.91
C ALA A 188 -4.12 101.52 29.35
N ASN A 189 -3.62 101.48 28.12
CA ASN A 189 -2.86 102.59 27.51
C ASN A 189 -3.74 103.69 26.86
N ILE A 190 -5.07 103.55 26.88
CA ILE A 190 -6.02 104.51 26.28
C ILE A 190 -6.55 105.51 27.33
N GLN A 191 -6.19 105.34 28.63
CA GLN A 191 -6.68 106.17 29.73
C GLN A 191 -5.56 107.09 30.27
N ASP A 192 -5.44 108.28 29.68
CA ASP A 192 -4.78 109.52 30.12
C ASP A 192 -3.45 109.46 30.91
N CYS A 193 -2.31 109.64 30.23
CA CYS A 193 -1.19 110.55 30.57
C CYS A 193 0.11 110.18 29.82
N VAL A 194 0.93 111.19 29.52
CA VAL A 194 2.25 111.08 28.85
C VAL A 194 3.17 110.09 29.58
N PRO A 195 3.67 109.01 28.95
CA PRO A 195 4.42 107.97 29.64
C PRO A 195 5.91 108.32 29.81
N PRO A 196 6.53 107.98 30.96
CA PRO A 196 7.96 108.19 31.20
C PRO A 196 8.86 107.23 30.38
N PRO A 197 10.12 107.61 30.08
CA PRO A 197 10.98 106.93 29.08
C PRO A 197 11.30 105.45 29.34
N LYS A 198 11.09 104.94 30.56
CA LYS A 198 11.46 103.58 30.96
C LYS A 198 10.43 102.50 30.57
N ALA A 199 9.20 102.87 30.18
CA ALA A 199 8.16 101.91 29.80
C ALA A 199 8.42 101.21 28.45
N ARG A 200 9.13 101.86 27.51
CA ARG A 200 9.43 101.32 26.17
C ARG A 200 10.34 100.07 26.20
N TYR A 201 11.14 99.89 27.23
CA TYR A 201 12.11 98.78 27.30
C TYR A 201 11.49 97.46 27.77
N ARG A 202 10.42 97.49 28.59
CA ARG A 202 9.69 96.29 28.98
C ARG A 202 8.90 95.69 27.82
N ASP A 203 8.30 96.55 27.01
CA ASP A 203 7.40 96.13 25.93
C ASP A 203 8.15 95.44 24.77
N GLN A 204 9.38 95.86 24.48
CA GLN A 204 10.25 95.19 23.50
C GLN A 204 10.67 93.77 23.94
N ASN A 205 10.85 93.54 25.24
CA ASN A 205 11.26 92.23 25.77
C ASN A 205 10.12 91.20 25.68
N PHE A 206 8.87 91.60 25.94
CA PHE A 206 7.70 90.73 25.74
C PHE A 206 7.48 90.39 24.27
N LYS A 207 7.64 91.37 23.38
CA LYS A 207 7.51 91.15 21.94
C LYS A 207 8.56 90.16 21.42
N ALA A 208 9.82 90.31 21.83
CA ALA A 208 10.88 89.36 21.48
C ALA A 208 10.58 87.93 21.98
N LYS A 209 10.22 87.77 23.26
CA LYS A 209 9.84 86.46 23.83
C LYS A 209 8.63 85.84 23.12
N TYR A 210 7.65 86.63 22.72
CA TYR A 210 6.49 86.14 21.96
C TYR A 210 6.91 85.62 20.58
N TYR A 211 7.79 86.35 19.87
CA TYR A 211 8.30 85.90 18.56
C TYR A 211 9.12 84.62 18.66
N ASP A 212 9.97 84.48 19.67
CA ASP A 212 10.74 83.26 19.90
C ASP A 212 9.81 82.07 20.20
N LEU A 213 8.82 82.26 21.08
CA LEU A 213 7.84 81.22 21.41
C LEU A 213 7.00 80.81 20.18
N ASN A 214 6.60 81.77 19.34
CA ASN A 214 5.84 81.52 18.12
C ASN A 214 6.69 80.78 17.06
N LYS A 215 8.00 81.07 17.00
CA LYS A 215 8.94 80.35 16.14
C LYS A 215 9.11 78.90 16.59
N GLU A 216 9.24 78.65 17.90
CA GLU A 216 9.29 77.29 18.46
C GLU A 216 7.97 76.53 18.21
N HIS A 217 6.82 77.18 18.37
CA HIS A 217 5.52 76.60 18.08
C HIS A 217 5.39 76.16 16.62
N LYS A 218 5.81 77.02 15.68
CA LYS A 218 5.84 76.68 14.25
C LYS A 218 6.74 75.48 13.97
N ALA A 219 7.94 75.45 14.55
CA ALA A 219 8.86 74.32 14.40
C ALA A 219 8.30 73.00 14.97
N LEU A 220 7.55 73.06 16.07
CA LEU A 220 6.84 71.90 16.65
C LEU A 220 5.72 71.42 15.73
N LYS A 221 4.94 72.34 15.17
CA LYS A 221 3.86 72.02 14.22
C LYS A 221 4.39 71.37 12.95
N ASP A 222 5.50 71.87 12.40
CA ASP A 222 6.15 71.29 11.23
C ASP A 222 6.66 69.87 11.52
N LYS A 223 7.25 69.64 12.71
CA LYS A 223 7.66 68.28 13.15
C LYS A 223 6.48 67.34 13.31
N MET A 224 5.35 67.83 13.82
CA MET A 224 4.13 67.03 13.95
C MET A 224 3.61 66.60 12.57
N GLY A 225 3.54 67.52 11.61
CA GLY A 225 3.17 67.19 10.23
C GLY A 225 4.14 66.20 9.56
N GLN A 226 5.44 66.31 9.83
CA GLN A 226 6.41 65.30 9.36
C GLN A 226 6.19 63.91 9.97
N LEU A 227 5.75 63.84 11.23
CA LEU A 227 5.43 62.57 11.89
C LEU A 227 4.12 61.98 11.39
N GLU A 228 3.10 62.81 11.15
CA GLU A 228 1.84 62.40 10.52
C GLU A 228 2.08 61.84 9.12
N ASN A 229 2.86 62.52 8.28
CA ASN A 229 3.22 62.03 6.95
C ASN A 229 4.00 60.71 7.02
N LYS A 230 4.95 60.58 7.96
CA LYS A 230 5.66 59.31 8.18
C LYS A 230 4.76 58.19 8.69
N LEU A 231 3.73 58.53 9.48
CA LEU A 231 2.74 57.57 9.93
C LEU A 231 1.91 57.09 8.74
N ILE A 232 1.42 58.01 7.91
CA ILE A 232 0.69 57.71 6.67
C ILE A 232 1.57 56.85 5.75
N ASP A 233 2.83 57.22 5.53
CA ASP A 233 3.76 56.43 4.72
C ASP A 233 3.95 55.02 5.31
N LEU A 234 4.11 54.88 6.64
CA LEU A 234 4.24 53.58 7.30
C LEU A 234 2.93 52.77 7.25
N THR A 235 1.78 53.41 7.28
CA THR A 235 0.46 52.76 7.16
C THR A 235 0.19 52.33 5.71
N LEU A 236 0.65 53.09 4.72
CA LEU A 236 0.57 52.75 3.29
C LEU A 236 1.68 51.78 2.82
N THR A 237 2.83 51.75 3.51
CA THR A 237 3.91 50.76 3.27
C THR A 237 3.79 49.51 4.13
N LEU A 238 2.95 49.50 5.17
CA LEU A 238 2.33 48.24 5.58
C LEU A 238 1.61 47.75 4.32
N PRO A 239 1.97 46.58 3.76
CA PRO A 239 1.16 46.02 2.71
C PRO A 239 -0.22 45.82 3.32
N GLU A 240 -1.16 46.70 2.98
CA GLU A 240 -2.56 46.34 3.12
C GLU A 240 -2.69 44.97 2.46
N PRO A 241 -3.40 44.01 3.09
CA PRO A 241 -3.83 42.82 2.37
C PRO A 241 -4.70 43.33 1.22
N SER A 242 -4.07 43.54 0.06
CA SER A 242 -4.65 44.21 -1.08
C SER A 242 -5.71 43.28 -1.69
N SER A 243 -6.91 43.35 -1.14
CA SER A 243 -8.13 43.25 -1.91
C SER A 243 -8.15 44.44 -2.88
N SER A 244 -7.51 44.30 -4.04
CA SER A 244 -8.06 44.74 -5.35
C SER A 244 -7.04 45.07 -6.44
N ILE A 245 -5.73 45.22 -6.20
CA ILE A 245 -4.79 45.56 -7.30
C ILE A 245 -3.46 44.80 -7.16
N LEU A 246 -3.50 43.50 -7.48
CA LEU A 246 -2.31 42.73 -7.87
C LEU A 246 -2.72 41.72 -8.97
N PRO A 247 -3.08 42.17 -10.20
CA PRO A 247 -3.47 41.22 -11.25
C PRO A 247 -2.26 40.41 -11.74
N SER A 248 -1.08 41.00 -11.90
CA SER A 248 -0.04 40.36 -12.74
C SER A 248 0.74 39.18 -12.15
N LYS A 249 0.79 39.00 -10.81
CA LYS A 249 1.41 37.80 -10.20
C LYS A 249 0.39 36.76 -9.76
N THR A 250 -0.82 37.18 -9.43
CA THR A 250 -1.91 36.28 -9.03
C THR A 250 -2.52 35.61 -10.28
N GLU A 251 -2.65 36.33 -11.39
CA GLU A 251 -3.01 35.76 -12.70
C GLU A 251 -1.96 34.77 -13.21
N ALA A 252 -0.67 34.96 -12.89
CA ALA A 252 0.38 34.02 -13.24
C ALA A 252 0.36 32.73 -12.39
N LEU A 253 -0.17 32.80 -11.16
CA LEU A 253 -0.34 31.65 -10.26
C LEU A 253 -1.68 30.93 -10.46
N GLN A 254 -2.70 31.61 -11.00
CA GLN A 254 -4.01 31.06 -11.32
C GLN A 254 -3.93 29.76 -12.16
N PRO A 255 -3.19 29.70 -13.30
CA PRO A 255 -3.08 28.47 -14.07
C PRO A 255 -2.31 27.37 -13.32
N HIS A 256 -1.40 27.73 -12.41
CA HIS A 256 -0.67 26.75 -11.61
C HIS A 256 -1.56 26.14 -10.52
N ILE A 257 -2.42 26.94 -9.89
CA ILE A 257 -3.44 26.45 -8.95
C ILE A 257 -4.43 25.55 -9.67
N GLN A 258 -4.90 25.95 -10.85
CA GLN A 258 -5.83 25.14 -11.66
C GLN A 258 -5.20 23.80 -12.09
N LEU A 259 -3.91 23.80 -12.45
CA LEU A 259 -3.16 22.58 -12.75
C LEU A 259 -3.03 21.66 -11.52
N LEU A 260 -2.76 22.22 -10.34
CA LEU A 260 -2.70 21.44 -9.10
C LEU A 260 -4.07 20.87 -8.72
N GLU A 261 -5.15 21.62 -8.92
CA GLU A 261 -6.52 21.15 -8.73
C GLU A 261 -6.86 20.00 -9.68
N GLU A 262 -6.52 20.11 -10.97
CA GLU A 262 -6.67 19.01 -11.94
C GLU A 262 -5.85 17.78 -11.54
N GLN A 263 -4.62 17.98 -11.06
CA GLN A 263 -3.76 16.88 -10.61
C GLN A 263 -4.32 16.19 -9.36
N VAL A 264 -4.88 16.95 -8.42
CA VAL A 264 -5.55 16.42 -7.23
C VAL A 264 -6.82 15.65 -7.62
N GLN A 265 -7.66 16.21 -8.51
CA GLN A 265 -8.86 15.55 -9.03
C GLN A 265 -8.51 14.22 -9.74
N ALA A 266 -7.48 14.23 -10.59
CA ALA A 266 -6.99 13.03 -11.26
C ALA A 266 -6.45 11.98 -10.27
N SER A 267 -5.76 12.42 -9.21
CA SER A 267 -5.29 11.54 -8.15
C SER A 267 -6.45 10.91 -7.38
N MET A 268 -7.44 11.70 -6.99
CA MET A 268 -8.65 11.19 -6.31
C MET A 268 -9.45 10.21 -7.18
N ALA A 269 -9.53 10.45 -8.49
CA ALA A 269 -10.17 9.52 -9.42
C ALA A 269 -9.42 8.18 -9.50
N LYS A 270 -8.08 8.21 -9.53
CA LYS A 270 -7.25 7.00 -9.49
C LYS A 270 -7.40 6.25 -8.17
N GLU A 271 -7.41 6.96 -7.05
CA GLU A 271 -7.64 6.36 -5.72
C GLU A 271 -8.99 5.66 -5.63
N LYS A 272 -10.08 6.31 -6.08
CA LYS A 272 -11.42 5.70 -6.15
C LYS A 272 -11.44 4.44 -7.04
N LYS A 273 -10.71 4.45 -8.15
CA LYS A 273 -10.57 3.28 -9.03
C LYS A 273 -9.85 2.13 -8.31
N LEU A 274 -8.71 2.41 -7.68
CA LEU A 274 -7.96 1.42 -6.90
C LEU A 274 -8.78 0.85 -5.75
N LEU A 275 -9.53 1.68 -5.04
CA LEU A 275 -10.41 1.22 -3.96
C LEU A 275 -11.47 0.24 -4.47
N LYS A 276 -12.05 0.51 -5.65
CA LYS A 276 -12.98 -0.42 -6.32
C LYS A 276 -12.30 -1.75 -6.66
N GLU A 277 -11.09 -1.71 -7.20
CA GLU A 277 -10.31 -2.91 -7.53
C GLU A 277 -9.97 -3.74 -6.27
N VAL A 278 -9.55 -3.09 -5.18
CA VAL A 278 -9.29 -3.75 -3.89
C VAL A 278 -10.55 -4.46 -3.36
N MET A 279 -11.71 -3.81 -3.46
CA MET A 279 -12.98 -4.44 -3.07
C MET A 279 -13.32 -5.65 -3.95
N THR A 280 -13.06 -5.60 -5.27
CA THR A 280 -13.24 -6.77 -6.15
C THR A 280 -12.29 -7.91 -5.82
N PHE A 281 -11.02 -7.63 -5.49
CA PHE A 281 -10.07 -8.66 -5.06
C PHE A 281 -10.46 -9.29 -3.72
N LYS A 282 -10.99 -8.49 -2.79
CA LYS A 282 -11.51 -9.01 -1.52
C LYS A 282 -12.67 -9.99 -1.76
N GLN A 283 -13.61 -9.65 -2.63
CA GLN A 283 -14.71 -10.54 -3.00
C GLN A 283 -14.21 -11.83 -3.63
N LEU A 284 -13.29 -11.74 -4.61
CA LEU A 284 -12.71 -12.91 -5.27
C LEU A 284 -11.97 -13.83 -4.28
N LYS A 285 -11.31 -13.25 -3.27
CA LYS A 285 -10.67 -14.03 -2.20
C LYS A 285 -11.69 -14.77 -1.35
N GLU A 286 -12.79 -14.12 -0.97
CA GLU A 286 -13.87 -14.75 -0.20
C GLU A 286 -14.53 -15.89 -1.00
N ASP A 287 -14.78 -15.67 -2.30
CA ASP A 287 -15.34 -16.69 -3.20
C ASP A 287 -14.38 -17.90 -3.35
N ALA A 288 -13.06 -17.65 -3.44
CA ALA A 288 -12.06 -18.71 -3.52
C ALA A 288 -11.98 -19.54 -2.22
N VAL A 289 -12.06 -18.89 -1.06
CA VAL A 289 -12.11 -19.59 0.24
C VAL A 289 -13.35 -20.49 0.30
N LYS A 290 -14.53 -19.96 -0.03
CA LYS A 290 -15.77 -20.73 -0.06
C LYS A 290 -15.68 -21.94 -1.00
N LYS A 291 -15.11 -21.77 -2.19
CA LYS A 291 -14.92 -22.87 -3.15
C LYS A 291 -13.94 -23.93 -2.62
N THR A 292 -12.93 -23.52 -1.86
CA THR A 292 -11.98 -24.44 -1.22
C THR A 292 -12.67 -25.26 -0.12
N GLU A 293 -13.50 -24.63 0.72
CA GLU A 293 -14.31 -25.31 1.74
C GLU A 293 -15.31 -26.30 1.12
N GLU A 294 -15.95 -25.93 0.00
CA GLU A 294 -16.83 -26.84 -0.76
C GLU A 294 -16.07 -28.06 -1.30
N LEU A 295 -14.88 -27.86 -1.87
CA LEU A 295 -14.04 -28.95 -2.36
C LEU A 295 -13.55 -29.86 -1.22
N GLN A 296 -13.18 -29.27 -0.09
CA GLN A 296 -12.73 -30.03 1.08
C GLN A 296 -13.87 -30.88 1.67
N THR A 297 -15.09 -30.35 1.71
CA THR A 297 -16.28 -31.12 2.10
C THR A 297 -16.53 -32.29 1.14
N LYS A 298 -16.39 -32.08 -0.17
CA LYS A 298 -16.52 -33.15 -1.17
C LYS A 298 -15.44 -34.22 -1.01
N LEU A 299 -14.20 -33.82 -0.70
CA LEU A 299 -13.10 -34.75 -0.45
C LEU A 299 -13.41 -35.64 0.76
N SER A 300 -13.79 -35.05 1.90
CA SER A 300 -14.15 -35.82 3.10
C SER A 300 -15.33 -36.77 2.89
N ASN A 301 -16.32 -36.37 2.07
CA ASN A 301 -17.43 -37.26 1.70
C ASN A 301 -16.97 -38.43 0.82
N ALA A 302 -16.05 -38.19 -0.12
CA ALA A 302 -15.48 -39.23 -0.97
C ALA A 302 -14.63 -40.22 -0.14
N GLU A 303 -13.79 -39.72 0.77
CA GLU A 303 -13.01 -40.53 1.71
C GLU A 303 -13.92 -41.41 2.59
N ALA A 304 -15.00 -40.86 3.13
CA ALA A 304 -15.98 -41.61 3.90
C ALA A 304 -16.67 -42.72 3.06
N THR A 305 -16.93 -42.45 1.79
CA THR A 305 -17.51 -43.41 0.85
C THR A 305 -16.55 -44.57 0.58
N ILE A 306 -15.27 -44.26 0.32
CA ILE A 306 -14.21 -45.26 0.14
C ILE A 306 -14.08 -46.15 1.37
N ALA A 307 -14.00 -45.55 2.57
CA ALA A 307 -13.92 -46.28 3.83
C ALA A 307 -15.13 -47.23 4.05
N SER A 308 -16.32 -46.82 3.64
CA SER A 308 -17.52 -47.68 3.69
C SER A 308 -17.41 -48.87 2.72
N TRP A 309 -16.82 -48.70 1.55
CA TRP A 309 -16.65 -49.78 0.57
C TRP A 309 -15.60 -50.80 1.03
N GLU A 310 -14.52 -50.35 1.65
CA GLU A 310 -13.51 -51.22 2.27
C GLU A 310 -14.07 -52.07 3.42
N HIS A 311 -15.07 -51.56 4.15
CA HIS A 311 -15.73 -52.33 5.22
C HIS A 311 -16.73 -53.36 4.68
N SER A 312 -17.41 -53.07 3.58
CA SER A 312 -18.34 -54.02 2.95
C SER A 312 -17.60 -55.20 2.29
N THR A 313 -16.46 -54.95 1.65
CA THR A 313 -15.67 -56.00 0.97
C THR A 313 -15.01 -57.01 1.92
N LYS A 314 -14.81 -56.66 3.20
CA LYS A 314 -14.28 -57.60 4.22
C LYS A 314 -15.34 -58.54 4.82
N LYS A 315 -16.63 -58.34 4.56
CA LYS A 315 -17.71 -59.16 5.14
C LYS A 315 -18.12 -60.38 4.30
N ASP A 316 -17.64 -60.46 3.06
CA ASP A 316 -18.00 -61.53 2.12
C ASP A 316 -16.87 -62.55 1.91
N ASP A 317 -15.93 -62.66 2.85
CA ASP A 317 -14.94 -63.74 2.83
C ASP A 317 -15.61 -65.03 3.37
N PRO A 318 -15.97 -66.01 2.52
CA PRO A 318 -16.69 -67.22 2.93
C PRO A 318 -15.68 -68.27 3.42
N SER A 319 -14.94 -67.96 4.49
CA SER A 319 -14.00 -68.89 5.11
C SER A 319 -14.55 -69.47 6.42
N HIS A 320 -15.53 -70.35 6.31
CA HIS A 320 -15.61 -71.58 7.12
C HIS A 320 -16.85 -72.42 6.70
N ARG A 321 -16.69 -73.25 5.67
CA ARG A 321 -17.44 -74.52 5.62
C ARG A 321 -16.61 -75.53 6.39
N ASP A 322 -17.01 -75.79 7.63
CA ASP A 322 -16.56 -76.95 8.38
C ASP A 322 -17.10 -78.22 7.72
N ASP A 323 -16.29 -78.84 6.87
CA ASP A 323 -16.44 -80.24 6.47
C ASP A 323 -16.12 -81.13 7.68
N LYS A 324 -17.12 -81.36 8.54
CA LYS A 324 -17.10 -82.50 9.46
C LYS A 324 -17.46 -83.77 8.70
N CYS A 325 -16.44 -84.44 8.17
CA CYS A 325 -16.51 -85.81 7.73
C CYS A 325 -16.57 -86.74 8.96
N ASN A 326 -17.74 -87.29 9.25
CA ASN A 326 -17.91 -88.42 10.18
C ASN A 326 -17.37 -89.69 9.51
N ILE A 327 -16.29 -90.27 10.06
CA ILE A 327 -15.91 -91.65 9.78
C ILE A 327 -15.63 -92.36 11.12
N ALA A 328 -16.38 -93.45 11.30
CA ALA A 328 -16.25 -94.58 12.24
C ALA A 328 -16.46 -94.33 13.75
#